data_AF-A0A8S4FS02-F1
#
_entry.id   AF-A0A8S4FS02-F1
#
_cell.length_a   1.000
_cell.length_b   1.000
_cell.length_c   1.000
_cell.angle_alpha   90.00
_cell.angle_beta   90.00
_cell.angle_gamma   90.00
#
_symmetry.space_group_name_H-M   'P 1'
#
loop_
_entity.id
_entity.type
_entity.pdbx_description
1 polymer ?
#
loop_
_entity_poly.entity_id
_entity_poly.type
_entity_poly.pdbx_seq_one_letter_code
_entity_poly.pdbx_strand_id
1 'polypeptide(L)'
;MSSRKPRSSKAGGILKTNKGSGPSQPASTSKRSSKQQRFDEDNIKQTYHPVDKDYGHIKVDEPPTPFSEMEDGSRPPEDELDANILAAKLQASMNKGPRVLESSSSSDSDDMSEEERQRRRAERKEFERRRKMHYNEGQNIKLAKKLLEEESEDELC
;
A
#
# COMPACT_ATOMS: atom_id res chain seq x y z
N MET A 1 54.99 21.47 -21.20
CA MET A 1 54.25 20.32 -20.63
C MET A 1 53.22 20.84 -19.65
N SER A 2 51.93 20.83 -19.99
CA SER A 2 50.89 21.40 -19.12
C SER A 2 50.42 20.36 -18.10
N SER A 3 50.84 20.52 -16.85
CA SER A 3 50.39 19.69 -15.73
C SER A 3 48.92 19.95 -15.41
N ARG A 4 48.06 18.94 -15.52
CA ARG A 4 46.66 19.01 -15.06
C ARG A 4 46.62 18.81 -13.55
N LYS A 5 45.99 19.74 -12.82
CA LYS A 5 45.71 19.57 -11.38
C LYS A 5 44.70 18.45 -11.15
N PRO A 6 44.85 17.63 -10.10
CA PRO A 6 43.85 16.62 -9.74
C PRO A 6 42.56 17.31 -9.28
N ARG A 7 41.43 16.91 -9.88
CA ARG A 7 40.10 17.30 -9.39
C ARG A 7 39.84 16.52 -8.10
N SER A 8 39.59 17.21 -6.99
CA SER A 8 39.17 16.54 -5.76
C SER A 8 37.80 15.89 -6.00
N SER A 9 37.75 14.58 -6.14
CA SER A 9 36.49 13.84 -6.13
C SER A 9 35.99 13.76 -4.69
N LYS A 10 35.42 14.86 -4.18
CA LYS A 10 34.50 14.75 -3.05
C LYS A 10 33.21 14.11 -3.57
N ALA A 11 33.26 12.80 -3.79
CA ALA A 11 32.05 12.01 -3.98
C ALA A 11 31.23 12.17 -2.70
N GLY A 12 30.11 12.88 -2.77
CA GLY A 12 29.24 13.12 -1.63
C GLY A 12 28.61 11.81 -1.20
N GLY A 13 29.20 11.15 -0.20
CA GLY A 13 28.61 9.97 0.42
C GLY A 13 27.26 10.32 1.06
N ILE A 14 26.27 9.45 0.87
CA ILE A 14 24.93 9.60 1.46
C ILE A 14 24.87 9.11 2.92
N LEU A 15 25.96 8.51 3.43
CA LEU A 15 26.08 8.04 4.80
C LEU A 15 26.15 9.23 5.76
N LYS A 16 24.99 9.61 6.31
CA LYS A 16 24.88 10.64 7.33
C LYS A 16 25.19 9.99 8.67
N THR A 17 26.39 10.20 9.22
CA THR A 17 26.70 9.76 10.58
C THR A 17 26.13 10.77 11.57
N ASN A 18 25.03 10.44 12.25
CA ASN A 18 24.64 11.15 13.48
C ASN A 18 25.60 10.72 14.60
N LYS A 19 26.85 11.18 14.58
CA LYS A 19 27.72 11.10 15.77
C LYS A 19 27.36 12.25 16.69
N GLY A 20 26.43 11.99 17.60
CA GLY A 20 26.03 12.97 18.61
C GLY A 20 24.72 12.67 19.32
N SER A 21 24.57 11.46 19.87
CA SER A 21 23.61 11.21 20.96
C SER A 21 24.38 10.78 22.22
N GLY A 22 25.29 11.65 22.67
CA GLY A 22 25.64 11.75 24.09
C GLY A 22 24.63 12.68 24.78
N PRO A 23 24.36 12.51 26.08
CA PRO A 23 23.27 13.20 26.78
C PRO A 23 23.63 14.65 27.16
N SER A 24 24.16 15.45 26.23
CA SER A 24 24.53 16.85 26.53
C SER A 24 24.87 17.71 25.31
N GLN A 25 24.02 17.82 24.28
CA GLN A 25 24.03 19.01 23.40
C GLN A 25 22.65 19.22 22.78
N PRO A 26 22.13 20.47 22.73
CA PRO A 26 20.91 20.75 21.99
C PRO A 26 21.19 20.45 20.52
N ALA A 27 20.39 19.56 19.94
CA ALA A 27 20.45 19.20 18.54
C ALA A 27 20.50 20.48 17.71
N SER A 28 21.65 20.78 17.10
CA SER A 28 21.75 21.88 16.16
C SER A 28 20.69 21.62 15.10
N THR A 29 19.69 22.50 15.07
CA THR A 29 18.56 22.49 14.15
C THR A 29 19.07 22.94 12.78
N SER A 30 20.04 22.23 12.23
CA SER A 30 20.45 22.38 10.85
C SER A 30 19.31 21.84 10.00
N LYS A 31 18.37 22.76 9.72
CA LYS A 31 17.34 22.75 8.68
C LYS A 31 17.13 21.35 8.13
N ARG A 32 16.35 20.53 8.83
CA ARG A 32 15.63 19.42 8.20
C ARG A 32 14.78 20.09 7.14
N SER A 33 15.33 20.28 5.94
CA SER A 33 14.59 20.76 4.79
C SER A 33 13.34 19.89 4.75
N SER A 34 12.17 20.53 4.80
CA SER A 34 10.85 19.91 4.78
C SER A 34 10.58 19.25 3.42
N LYS A 35 11.54 18.47 2.93
CA LYS A 35 11.42 17.63 1.75
C LYS A 35 10.42 16.55 2.12
N GLN A 36 9.20 16.77 1.67
CA GLN A 36 8.16 15.77 1.75
C GLN A 36 8.41 14.74 0.66
N GLN A 37 8.11 13.47 0.95
CA GLN A 37 8.09 12.43 -0.06
C GLN A 37 7.03 12.79 -1.12
N ARG A 38 7.36 12.56 -2.39
CA ARG A 38 6.45 12.71 -3.55
C ARG A 38 6.65 11.53 -4.48
N PHE A 39 5.60 11.15 -5.19
CA PHE A 39 5.64 10.10 -6.21
C PHE A 39 5.83 10.72 -7.60
N ASP A 40 6.42 9.96 -8.50
CA ASP A 40 6.54 10.32 -9.91
C ASP A 40 5.31 9.76 -10.65
N GLU A 41 4.30 10.62 -10.85
CA GLU A 41 3.01 10.22 -11.44
C GLU A 41 3.15 9.64 -12.86
N ASP A 42 4.17 10.06 -13.62
CA ASP A 42 4.42 9.52 -14.95
C ASP A 42 4.98 8.09 -14.86
N ASN A 43 5.84 7.80 -13.87
CA ASN A 43 6.29 6.43 -13.60
C ASN A 43 5.15 5.52 -13.13
N ILE A 44 4.25 6.03 -12.29
CA ILE A 44 3.05 5.29 -11.87
C ILE A 44 2.18 4.97 -13.09
N LYS A 45 1.88 5.94 -13.96
CA LYS A 45 1.07 5.73 -15.17
C LYS A 45 1.72 4.74 -16.16
N GLN A 46 3.03 4.82 -16.37
CA GLN A 46 3.74 3.91 -17.28
C GLN A 46 3.67 2.46 -16.83
N THR A 47 3.66 2.21 -15.52
CA THR A 47 3.59 0.86 -14.94
C THR A 47 2.17 0.42 -14.62
N TYR A 48 1.19 1.32 -14.75
CA TYR A 48 -0.22 1.08 -14.55
C TYR A 48 -0.87 0.58 -15.85
N HIS A 49 -1.12 -0.73 -15.93
CA HIS A 49 -1.74 -1.40 -17.10
C HIS A 49 -0.94 -1.26 -18.42
N PRO A 50 0.28 -1.83 -18.49
CA PRO A 50 1.07 -1.83 -19.72
C PRO A 50 0.32 -2.53 -20.87
N VAL A 51 0.52 -2.01 -22.08
CA VAL A 51 -0.24 -2.32 -23.30
C VAL A 51 -0.28 -3.82 -23.66
N ASP A 52 0.76 -4.57 -23.29
CA ASP A 52 0.86 -6.01 -23.55
C ASP A 52 0.15 -6.87 -22.48
N LYS A 53 -0.46 -6.24 -21.48
CA LYS A 53 -1.11 -6.90 -20.34
C LYS A 53 -2.43 -6.21 -20.08
N ASP A 54 -3.43 -6.62 -20.85
CA ASP A 54 -4.78 -6.15 -20.66
C ASP A 54 -5.42 -6.94 -19.51
N TYR A 55 -5.19 -6.44 -18.29
CA TYR A 55 -5.68 -7.03 -17.05
C TYR A 55 -7.21 -6.92 -16.92
N GLY A 56 -7.97 -7.47 -17.88
CA GLY A 56 -9.41 -7.70 -17.77
C GLY A 56 -10.33 -6.86 -18.63
N HIS A 57 -9.86 -5.84 -19.37
CA HIS A 57 -10.75 -4.86 -20.03
C HIS A 57 -11.24 -5.23 -21.44
N ILE A 58 -11.18 -6.51 -21.83
CA ILE A 58 -11.74 -6.95 -23.11
C ILE A 58 -13.27 -6.83 -23.09
N LYS A 59 -13.80 -5.80 -23.77
CA LYS A 59 -15.24 -5.60 -24.00
C LYS A 59 -15.72 -6.62 -25.02
N VAL A 60 -16.59 -7.54 -24.59
CA VAL A 60 -17.34 -8.42 -25.51
C VAL A 60 -18.56 -7.65 -25.98
N ASP A 61 -18.79 -7.64 -27.30
CA ASP A 61 -19.85 -6.84 -27.92
C ASP A 61 -21.21 -7.54 -27.72
N GLU A 62 -21.87 -7.21 -26.61
CA GLU A 62 -23.21 -7.75 -26.31
C GLU A 62 -24.29 -6.93 -27.03
N PRO A 63 -25.30 -7.60 -27.63
CA PRO A 63 -26.35 -6.90 -28.34
C PRO A 63 -27.18 -6.02 -27.39
N PRO A 64 -27.63 -4.84 -27.83
CA PRO A 64 -28.33 -3.89 -26.99
C PRO A 64 -29.59 -4.51 -26.39
N THR A 65 -29.71 -4.44 -25.07
CA THR A 65 -30.89 -4.88 -24.33
C THR A 65 -32.02 -3.89 -24.57
N PRO A 66 -33.17 -4.33 -25.10
CA PRO A 66 -34.31 -3.45 -25.32
C PRO A 66 -34.92 -3.07 -23.96
N PHE A 67 -35.31 -1.79 -23.76
CA PHE A 67 -35.97 -1.15 -22.59
C PHE A 67 -35.03 -0.51 -21.53
N SER A 68 -35.21 0.71 -20.99
CA SER A 68 -35.85 2.00 -21.39
C SER A 68 -35.41 3.11 -20.41
N GLU A 69 -35.17 4.33 -20.90
CA GLU A 69 -34.84 5.56 -20.14
C GLU A 69 -35.83 5.86 -19.01
N MET A 70 -35.35 6.20 -17.80
CA MET A 70 -36.17 6.78 -16.74
C MET A 70 -35.79 8.25 -16.54
N GLU A 71 -36.85 9.06 -16.48
CA GLU A 71 -36.91 10.51 -16.61
C GLU A 71 -36.28 11.30 -15.44
N ASP A 72 -35.57 12.37 -15.80
CA ASP A 72 -34.82 13.30 -14.94
C ASP A 72 -35.74 14.19 -14.08
N GLY A 73 -36.21 13.68 -12.93
CA GLY A 73 -37.22 14.42 -12.14
C GLY A 73 -37.18 14.32 -10.62
N SER A 74 -36.31 13.52 -9.99
CA SER A 74 -36.37 13.31 -8.53
C SER A 74 -35.06 13.61 -7.81
N ARG A 75 -34.69 14.89 -7.71
CA ARG A 75 -33.67 15.33 -6.75
C ARG A 75 -34.35 15.71 -5.42
N PRO A 76 -34.13 14.98 -4.31
CA PRO A 76 -34.68 15.34 -3.00
C PRO A 76 -33.92 16.53 -2.37
N PRO A 77 -34.56 17.28 -1.43
CA PRO A 77 -34.05 18.55 -0.90
C PRO A 77 -32.97 18.35 0.18
N GLU A 78 -32.27 19.44 0.52
CA GLU A 78 -31.06 19.45 1.36
C GLU A 78 -31.31 18.99 2.80
N ASP A 79 -30.63 17.93 3.22
CA ASP A 79 -30.78 17.26 4.52
C ASP A 79 -30.10 18.02 5.67
N GLU A 80 -30.90 18.58 6.61
CA GLU A 80 -30.42 19.03 7.92
C GLU A 80 -30.01 17.83 8.79
N LEU A 81 -28.76 17.79 9.25
CA LEU A 81 -28.22 16.65 10.00
C LEU A 81 -28.60 16.70 11.49
N ASP A 82 -29.52 15.83 11.91
CA ASP A 82 -29.96 15.68 13.31
C ASP A 82 -28.85 15.08 14.21
N ALA A 83 -28.56 15.77 15.33
CA ALA A 83 -27.56 15.38 16.33
C ALA A 83 -27.84 14.02 16.99
N ASN A 84 -29.11 13.67 17.17
CA ASN A 84 -29.49 12.37 17.74
C ASN A 84 -29.19 11.23 16.78
N ILE A 85 -29.39 11.46 15.48
CA ILE A 85 -29.04 10.50 14.42
C ILE A 85 -27.52 10.32 14.37
N LEU A 86 -26.75 11.39 14.55
CA LEU A 86 -25.29 11.30 14.59
C LEU A 86 -24.80 10.49 15.80
N ALA A 87 -25.36 10.72 16.98
CA ALA A 87 -25.03 9.97 18.19
C ALA A 87 -25.35 8.47 18.03
N ALA A 88 -26.52 8.14 17.46
CA ALA A 88 -26.90 6.77 17.17
C ALA A 88 -25.94 6.10 16.16
N LYS A 89 -25.54 6.81 15.10
CA LYS A 89 -24.55 6.32 14.11
C LYS A 89 -23.18 6.07 14.74
N LEU A 90 -22.73 6.95 15.65
CA LEU A 90 -21.46 6.77 16.37
C LEU A 90 -21.51 5.51 17.24
N GLN A 91 -22.56 5.33 18.04
CA GLN A 91 -22.72 4.12 18.86
C GLN A 91 -22.77 2.84 18.00
N ALA A 92 -23.48 2.86 16.87
CA ALA A 92 -23.53 1.75 15.93
C ALA A 92 -22.16 1.43 15.27
N SER A 93 -21.25 2.40 15.24
CA SER A 93 -19.91 2.25 14.67
C SER A 93 -18.84 1.82 15.68
N MET A 94 -19.10 1.92 16.99
CA MET A 94 -18.13 1.58 18.05
C MET A 94 -17.64 0.12 17.99
N ASN A 95 -18.47 -0.79 17.47
CA ASN A 95 -18.13 -2.21 17.31
C ASN A 95 -17.52 -2.54 15.94
N LYS A 96 -17.39 -1.56 15.04
CA LYS A 96 -16.76 -1.73 13.73
C LYS A 96 -15.28 -1.40 13.87
N GLY A 97 -14.42 -2.34 13.50
CA GLY A 97 -12.98 -2.14 13.49
C GLY A 97 -12.57 -0.94 12.61
N PRO A 98 -11.36 -0.39 12.78
CA PRO A 98 -10.89 0.74 11.98
C PRO A 98 -11.03 0.43 10.48
N ARG A 99 -11.52 1.41 9.69
CA ARG A 99 -11.72 1.27 8.23
C ARG A 99 -10.49 0.78 7.46
N VAL A 100 -9.29 0.92 8.03
CA VAL A 100 -8.04 0.35 7.49
C VAL A 100 -8.07 -1.19 7.41
N LEU A 101 -8.81 -1.85 8.31
CA LEU A 101 -9.01 -3.30 8.29
C LEU A 101 -10.19 -3.71 7.41
N GLU A 102 -11.03 -2.76 7.01
CA GLU A 102 -12.08 -3.00 6.02
C GLU A 102 -11.40 -3.22 4.69
N SER A 103 -11.61 -4.41 4.09
CA SER A 103 -11.02 -4.78 2.81
C SER A 103 -11.21 -3.63 1.83
N SER A 104 -10.10 -3.08 1.32
CA SER A 104 -10.11 -1.94 0.40
C SER A 104 -10.80 -2.31 -0.92
N SER A 105 -12.13 -2.33 -0.90
CA SER A 105 -13.05 -2.29 -2.02
C SER A 105 -13.07 -0.91 -2.68
N SER A 106 -12.56 0.11 -1.97
CA SER A 106 -12.59 1.51 -2.39
C SER A 106 -11.60 1.89 -3.49
N SER A 107 -10.83 0.92 -4.02
CA SER A 107 -9.94 1.13 -5.18
C SER A 107 -10.50 0.53 -6.47
N ASP A 108 -11.71 -0.02 -6.43
CA ASP A 108 -12.44 -0.41 -7.62
C ASP A 108 -12.96 0.87 -8.29
N SER A 109 -12.57 1.13 -9.53
CA SER A 109 -13.06 2.26 -10.32
C SER A 109 -14.59 2.16 -10.44
N ASP A 110 -15.30 3.30 -10.32
CA ASP A 110 -16.75 3.37 -10.44
C ASP A 110 -17.26 3.01 -11.85
N ASP A 111 -16.37 2.92 -12.84
CA ASP A 111 -16.64 2.57 -14.24
C ASP A 111 -16.68 1.03 -14.52
N MET A 112 -16.41 0.20 -13.51
CA MET A 112 -16.37 -1.27 -13.66
C MET A 112 -17.69 -1.94 -13.27
N SER A 113 -18.08 -2.99 -14.00
CA SER A 113 -19.27 -3.77 -13.65
C SER A 113 -19.15 -4.43 -12.27
N GLU A 114 -20.28 -4.72 -11.64
CA GLU A 114 -20.29 -5.34 -10.32
C GLU A 114 -19.66 -6.75 -10.33
N GLU A 115 -19.80 -7.49 -11.42
CA GLU A 115 -19.21 -8.81 -11.60
C GLU A 115 -17.67 -8.74 -11.68
N GLU A 116 -17.13 -7.80 -12.44
CA GLU A 116 -15.68 -7.62 -12.56
C GLU A 116 -15.06 -7.19 -11.23
N ARG A 117 -15.78 -6.36 -10.48
CA ARG A 117 -15.45 -5.98 -9.11
C ARG A 117 -15.35 -7.19 -8.19
N GLN A 118 -16.31 -8.10 -8.28
CA GLN A 118 -16.32 -9.34 -7.49
C GLN A 118 -15.17 -10.27 -7.89
N ARG A 119 -14.90 -10.41 -9.19
CA ARG A 119 -13.79 -11.22 -9.71
C ARG A 119 -12.44 -10.72 -9.21
N ARG A 120 -12.17 -9.42 -9.32
CA ARG A 120 -10.92 -8.81 -8.83
C ARG A 120 -10.73 -9.01 -7.33
N ARG A 121 -11.81 -8.91 -6.55
CA ARG A 121 -11.78 -9.22 -5.11
C ARG A 121 -11.48 -10.68 -4.84
N ALA A 122 -12.04 -11.62 -5.62
CA ALA A 122 -11.77 -13.04 -5.48
C ALA A 122 -10.30 -13.38 -5.82
N GLU A 123 -9.78 -12.85 -6.93
CA GLU A 123 -8.38 -13.02 -7.34
C GLU A 123 -7.41 -12.48 -6.29
N ARG A 124 -7.70 -11.30 -5.71
CA ARG A 124 -6.93 -10.74 -4.61
C ARG A 124 -6.96 -11.65 -3.37
N LYS A 125 -8.13 -12.14 -2.97
CA LYS A 125 -8.27 -13.06 -1.82
C LYS A 125 -7.47 -14.35 -2.04
N GLU A 126 -7.53 -14.91 -3.24
CA GLU A 126 -6.78 -16.11 -3.59
C GLU A 126 -5.26 -15.87 -3.59
N PHE A 127 -4.81 -14.74 -4.12
CA PHE A 127 -3.40 -14.34 -4.04
C PHE A 127 -2.93 -14.20 -2.59
N GLU A 128 -3.72 -13.52 -1.73
CA GLU A 128 -3.40 -13.37 -0.31
C GLU A 128 -3.33 -14.73 0.40
N ARG A 129 -4.24 -15.65 0.08
CA ARG A 129 -4.23 -17.04 0.59
C ARG A 129 -2.97 -17.78 0.16
N ARG A 130 -2.62 -17.74 -1.13
CA ARG A 130 -1.39 -18.38 -1.66
C ARG A 130 -0.15 -17.79 -1.02
N ARG A 131 -0.08 -16.46 -0.90
CA ARG A 131 1.03 -15.75 -0.27
C ARG A 131 1.21 -16.17 1.19
N LYS A 132 0.10 -16.28 1.93
CA LYS A 132 0.12 -16.74 3.33
C LYS A 132 0.64 -18.17 3.46
N MET A 133 0.28 -19.07 2.54
CA MET A 133 0.77 -20.44 2.53
C MET A 133 2.24 -20.55 2.12
N HIS A 134 2.70 -19.65 1.24
CA HIS A 134 4.07 -19.67 0.71
C HIS A 134 5.11 -19.23 1.74
N TYR A 135 4.86 -18.12 2.45
CA TYR A 135 5.81 -17.59 3.43
C TYR A 135 5.71 -18.31 4.78
N ASN A 136 6.32 -19.49 4.88
CA ASN A 136 6.32 -20.37 6.05
C ASN A 136 7.70 -20.49 6.75
N GLU A 137 8.68 -19.65 6.37
CA GLU A 137 10.08 -19.73 6.79
C GLU A 137 10.26 -19.65 8.31
N GLY A 138 9.29 -19.10 9.04
CA GLY A 138 9.30 -19.06 10.50
C GLY A 138 9.40 -20.44 11.16
N GLN A 139 8.90 -21.50 10.51
CA GLN A 139 9.08 -22.88 10.99
C GLN A 139 10.53 -23.33 10.81
N ASN A 140 11.12 -23.04 9.65
CA ASN A 140 12.51 -23.38 9.33
C ASN A 140 13.48 -22.64 10.25
N ILE A 141 13.21 -21.38 10.58
CA ILE A 141 14.02 -20.60 11.53
C ILE A 141 14.00 -21.25 12.92
N LYS A 142 12.84 -21.72 13.39
CA LYS A 142 12.73 -22.41 14.69
C LYS A 142 13.51 -23.73 14.68
N LEU A 143 13.39 -24.50 13.61
CA LEU A 143 14.11 -25.77 13.46
C LEU A 143 15.63 -25.53 13.39
N ALA A 144 16.08 -24.57 12.58
CA ALA A 144 17.49 -24.22 12.46
C ALA A 144 18.09 -23.78 13.80
N LYS A 145 17.35 -23.00 14.60
CA LYS A 145 17.78 -22.63 15.96
C LYS A 145 18.00 -23.86 16.86
N LYS A 146 17.09 -24.83 16.79
CA LYS A 146 17.22 -26.07 17.59
C LYS A 146 18.43 -26.90 17.15
N LEU A 147 18.66 -27.05 15.85
CA LEU A 147 19.82 -27.78 15.32
C LEU A 147 21.15 -27.13 15.74
N LEU A 148 21.22 -25.79 15.73
CA LEU A 148 22.40 -25.06 16.20
C LEU A 148 22.65 -25.23 17.70
N GLU A 149 21.58 -25.33 18.50
CA GLU A 149 21.68 -25.57 19.94
C GLU A 149 22.21 -26.99 20.22
N GLU A 150 21.67 -28.00 19.55
CA GLU A 150 22.13 -29.40 19.65
C GLU A 150 23.59 -29.56 19.19
N GLU A 151 23.97 -28.96 18.06
CA GLU A 151 25.37 -28.94 17.56
C GLU A 151 26.32 -28.28 18.58
N SER A 152 25.87 -27.23 19.27
CA SER A 152 26.69 -26.57 20.30
C SER A 152 26.82 -27.38 21.59
N GLU A 153 25.81 -28.18 21.94
CA GLU A 153 25.82 -29.04 23.13
C GLU A 153 26.70 -30.29 22.89
N ASP A 154 26.70 -30.83 21.67
CA ASP A 154 27.55 -31.96 21.27
C ASP A 154 29.05 -31.60 21.21
N GLU A 155 29.43 -30.37 20.85
CA GLU A 155 30.83 -29.89 20.87
C GLU A 155 31.39 -29.65 22.29
N LEU A 156 30.52 -29.63 23.32
CA LEU A 156 30.88 -29.40 24.72
C LEU A 156 31.06 -30.70 25.53
N CYS A 157 30.92 -31.88 24.91
CA CYS A 157 31.06 -33.20 25.55
C CYS A 157 32.38 -33.91 25.20
#